data_AF-Q08SB3-F1
#
_entry.id   AF-Q08SB3-F1
#
_cell.length_a   1.000
_cell.length_b   1.000
_cell.length_c   1.000
_cell.angle_alpha   90.00
_cell.angle_beta   90.00
_cell.angle_gamma   90.00
#
_symmetry.space_group_name_H-M   'P 1'
#
loop_
_entity.id
_entity.type
_entity.pdbx_description
1 polymer ?
#
loop_
_entity_poly.entity_id
_entity_poly.type
_entity_poly.pdbx_seq_one_letter_code
_entity_poly.pdbx_strand_id
1 'polypeptide(L)'
;MIRTAPGQVKVSRVRLQRRSPPPMMRPSALSMAPASSITGLAVALLLVPGLAAARPLSPGPFRAEHYGQFELMLEGETLSGVQTQSGAVCSQVGKGKVLEGTLQGSVFVGWLKVCQTGNGCMPEQAYSILGFYNEDTQILMAHVRLRSGCESPVLSDKRFVLQAIPPEKAAVSAGAGAPTLAAELAGKRGNPKFELARAELEKGERYYLNKQYKEAAEAFQRSVDNDPTWSANLGLGSSQLKLGQVTAAIASLDRASKLQPNNPNILYMLGCAHAQAGSKKRALGFLRQTVDLGYELHTVIEGDPDLVRQLGNDREFQALVKRSKEKKAAFSRGISGPGTPNP
;
A
#
# COMPACT_ATOMS: atom_id res chain seq x y z
N MET A 1 -7.74 30.72 -73.67
CA MET A 1 -8.21 29.32 -73.67
C MET A 1 -7.81 28.72 -72.32
N ILE A 2 -8.65 28.03 -71.53
CA ILE A 2 -10.09 27.70 -71.61
C ILE A 2 -10.72 27.93 -70.22
N ARG A 3 -12.03 28.23 -70.14
CA ARG A 3 -12.81 28.23 -68.89
C ARG A 3 -13.44 26.85 -68.65
N THR A 4 -13.49 26.41 -67.40
CA THR A 4 -14.49 25.45 -66.90
C THR A 4 -15.01 25.90 -65.52
N ALA A 5 -16.20 25.43 -65.13
CA ALA A 5 -17.06 26.04 -64.10
C ALA A 5 -17.34 25.10 -62.90
N PRO A 6 -17.74 25.63 -61.73
CA PRO A 6 -18.03 24.81 -60.55
C PRO A 6 -19.37 24.05 -60.68
N GLY A 7 -19.37 22.77 -60.35
CA GLY A 7 -20.58 21.92 -60.34
C GLY A 7 -21.34 22.00 -59.01
N GLN A 8 -22.63 22.30 -59.07
CA GLN A 8 -23.55 22.17 -57.93
C GLN A 8 -24.12 20.74 -57.85
N VAL A 9 -24.35 20.25 -56.62
CA VAL A 9 -25.09 19.00 -56.36
C VAL A 9 -26.33 19.31 -55.50
N LYS A 10 -27.43 18.61 -55.77
CA LYS A 10 -28.79 18.97 -55.32
C LYS A 10 -29.04 18.67 -53.84
N VAL A 11 -29.77 19.56 -53.17
CA VAL A 11 -30.38 19.31 -51.84
C VAL A 11 -31.75 18.62 -52.02
N SER A 12 -31.87 17.38 -51.57
CA SER A 12 -33.13 16.63 -51.60
C SER A 12 -33.99 16.90 -50.35
N ARG A 13 -35.15 17.53 -50.54
CA ARG A 13 -36.14 17.76 -49.46
C ARG A 13 -36.90 16.49 -49.11
N VAL A 14 -36.58 15.87 -47.97
CA VAL A 14 -37.40 14.80 -47.38
C VAL A 14 -38.60 15.39 -46.65
N ARG A 15 -39.83 15.09 -47.12
CA ARG A 15 -41.07 15.39 -46.38
C ARG A 15 -41.32 14.29 -45.33
N LEU A 16 -41.09 14.57 -44.06
CA LEU A 16 -41.63 13.76 -42.96
C LEU A 16 -43.04 14.24 -42.60
N GLN A 17 -44.00 13.32 -42.58
CA GLN A 17 -45.40 13.60 -42.27
C GLN A 17 -45.60 13.77 -40.77
N ARG A 18 -46.41 14.77 -40.35
CA ARG A 18 -46.88 14.87 -38.96
C ARG A 18 -47.90 13.74 -38.70
N ARG A 19 -47.68 12.93 -37.67
CA ARG A 19 -48.72 12.08 -37.07
C ARG A 19 -49.29 12.76 -35.83
N SER A 20 -50.61 12.75 -35.70
CA SER A 20 -51.35 13.36 -34.58
C SER A 20 -51.29 12.48 -33.31
N PRO A 21 -51.32 13.06 -32.11
CA PRO A 21 -51.45 12.30 -30.87
C PRO A 21 -52.90 11.77 -30.67
N PRO A 22 -53.07 10.63 -29.95
CA PRO A 22 -54.39 10.13 -29.54
C PRO A 22 -55.02 10.95 -28.39
N PRO A 23 -56.34 10.82 -28.14
CA PRO A 23 -57.08 11.70 -27.23
C PRO A 23 -56.92 11.37 -25.74
N MET A 24 -57.19 12.36 -24.89
CA MET A 24 -57.25 12.22 -23.43
C MET A 24 -58.60 11.64 -22.98
N MET A 25 -58.60 10.78 -21.94
CA MET A 25 -59.80 10.38 -21.21
C MET A 25 -59.90 11.11 -19.85
N ARG A 26 -61.13 11.46 -19.46
CA ARG A 26 -61.58 11.74 -18.09
C ARG A 26 -62.58 10.63 -17.71
N PRO A 27 -62.63 10.14 -16.45
CA PRO A 27 -63.50 10.72 -15.40
C PRO A 27 -62.73 10.91 -14.06
N SER A 28 -62.98 11.90 -13.19
CA SER A 28 -64.16 12.27 -12.36
C SER A 28 -64.13 11.75 -10.91
N ALA A 29 -63.98 12.69 -9.98
CA ALA A 29 -64.67 12.81 -8.68
C ALA A 29 -64.50 11.80 -7.51
N LEU A 30 -64.11 12.38 -6.36
CA LEU A 30 -64.47 12.06 -4.96
C LEU A 30 -64.27 10.64 -4.36
N SER A 31 -63.47 10.57 -3.29
CA SER A 31 -63.99 10.32 -1.93
C SER A 31 -63.00 10.83 -0.86
N MET A 32 -63.40 10.83 0.41
CA MET A 32 -62.63 11.32 1.57
C MET A 32 -62.58 10.31 2.73
N ALA A 33 -61.70 10.60 3.70
CA ALA A 33 -61.75 10.10 5.09
C ALA A 33 -61.14 8.68 5.33
N PRO A 34 -60.84 8.28 6.60
CA PRO A 34 -59.42 8.14 6.96
C PRO A 34 -59.05 6.96 7.88
N ALA A 35 -57.78 6.95 8.33
CA ALA A 35 -57.25 6.35 9.56
C ALA A 35 -57.30 4.82 9.74
N SER A 36 -56.11 4.20 9.93
CA SER A 36 -55.67 3.69 11.25
C SER A 36 -54.34 2.90 11.19
N SER A 37 -53.54 3.06 12.24
CA SER A 37 -52.63 2.05 12.85
C SER A 37 -51.79 1.11 11.95
N ILE A 38 -50.50 1.42 11.82
CA ILE A 38 -49.45 0.38 11.82
C ILE A 38 -48.44 0.71 12.92
N THR A 39 -48.10 -0.30 13.72
CA THR A 39 -47.20 -0.24 14.88
C THR A 39 -45.78 0.22 14.51
N GLY A 40 -45.31 1.29 15.16
CA GLY A 40 -43.89 1.67 15.10
C GLY A 40 -43.05 0.76 15.99
N LEU A 41 -42.18 -0.08 15.40
CA LEU A 41 -41.26 -0.91 16.14
C LEU A 41 -40.01 -0.10 16.52
N ALA A 42 -39.94 0.37 17.76
CA ALA A 42 -38.74 0.99 18.30
C ALA A 42 -37.72 -0.09 18.68
N VAL A 43 -36.54 -0.07 18.05
CA VAL A 43 -35.38 -0.89 18.47
C VAL A 43 -34.27 0.05 18.90
N ALA A 44 -34.00 0.09 20.20
CA ALA A 44 -32.86 0.81 20.74
C ALA A 44 -31.56 0.03 20.46
N LEU A 45 -30.54 0.72 19.93
CA LEU A 45 -29.18 0.20 19.77
C LEU A 45 -28.20 1.17 20.43
N LEU A 46 -28.01 0.99 21.75
CA LEU A 46 -26.81 1.44 22.44
C LEU A 46 -25.75 0.32 22.38
N LEU A 47 -24.46 0.70 22.49
CA LEU A 47 -23.26 -0.17 22.50
C LEU A 47 -22.96 -0.84 21.13
N VAL A 48 -22.29 -0.19 20.16
CA VAL A 48 -20.81 0.07 20.11
C VAL A 48 -20.01 -1.19 20.50
N PRO A 49 -19.11 -1.77 19.65
CA PRO A 49 -18.17 -1.08 18.72
C PRO A 49 -18.12 -1.62 17.27
N GLY A 50 -17.42 -0.93 16.35
CA GLY A 50 -17.33 -1.36 14.94
C GLY A 50 -16.43 -0.54 14.00
N LEU A 51 -15.18 -0.28 14.39
CA LEU A 51 -14.16 0.39 13.56
C LEU A 51 -13.39 -0.64 12.63
N ALA A 52 -12.35 -0.26 11.82
CA ALA A 52 -11.24 -1.05 11.14
C ALA A 52 -9.66 -0.48 11.15
N ALA A 53 -8.49 -0.54 11.99
CA ALA A 53 -7.53 -1.25 13.02
C ALA A 53 -6.59 -2.46 12.72
N ALA A 54 -5.34 -2.16 12.41
CA ALA A 54 -4.59 -2.62 11.25
C ALA A 54 -4.68 -4.12 11.04
N ARG A 55 -4.93 -4.46 9.78
CA ARG A 55 -4.41 -5.70 9.22
C ARG A 55 -3.18 -5.30 8.41
N PRO A 56 -2.00 -5.19 9.08
CA PRO A 56 -0.75 -5.42 8.39
C PRO A 56 -0.75 -6.92 8.00
N LEU A 57 0.42 -7.53 7.83
CA LEU A 57 0.49 -8.98 8.01
C LEU A 57 0.03 -9.32 9.44
N SER A 58 -1.20 -9.83 9.58
CA SER A 58 -1.74 -10.23 10.86
C SER A 58 -0.97 -11.46 11.35
N PRO A 59 -0.22 -11.40 12.46
CA PRO A 59 0.36 -12.60 13.03
C PRO A 59 -0.78 -13.57 13.38
N GLY A 60 -0.54 -14.86 13.13
CA GLY A 60 -1.60 -15.86 13.00
C GLY A 60 -1.23 -16.99 12.01
N PRO A 61 -2.20 -17.86 11.70
CA PRO A 61 -1.96 -19.04 10.89
C PRO A 61 -1.96 -18.73 9.38
N PHE A 62 -0.88 -19.13 8.70
CA PHE A 62 -0.68 -19.07 7.25
C PHE A 62 -0.50 -20.48 6.68
N ARG A 63 -0.91 -20.67 5.42
CA ARG A 63 -0.69 -21.91 4.67
C ARG A 63 0.27 -21.68 3.51
N ALA A 64 1.12 -22.68 3.25
CA ALA A 64 1.80 -22.86 1.97
C ALA A 64 1.48 -24.26 1.44
N GLU A 65 1.13 -24.35 0.15
CA GLU A 65 0.36 -25.46 -0.42
C GLU A 65 0.96 -26.85 -0.18
N HIS A 66 2.29 -26.97 -0.15
CA HIS A 66 3.00 -28.24 0.07
C HIS A 66 3.90 -28.25 1.32
N TYR A 67 4.17 -27.10 1.94
CA TYR A 67 4.93 -26.99 3.20
C TYR A 67 4.07 -27.24 4.45
N GLY A 68 2.75 -27.02 4.39
CA GLY A 68 1.85 -27.15 5.53
C GLY A 68 1.40 -25.81 6.12
N GLN A 69 1.25 -25.74 7.44
CA GLN A 69 0.82 -24.54 8.17
C GLN A 69 1.95 -23.92 8.99
N PHE A 70 1.90 -22.60 9.10
CA PHE A 70 2.85 -21.77 9.82
C PHE A 70 2.12 -20.81 10.75
N GLU A 71 2.63 -20.65 11.96
CA GLU A 71 2.31 -19.46 12.75
C GLU A 71 3.30 -18.36 12.36
N LEU A 72 2.79 -17.24 11.86
CA LEU A 72 3.59 -16.05 11.62
C LEU A 72 3.52 -15.12 12.84
N MET A 73 4.67 -14.67 13.30
CA MET A 73 4.85 -13.75 14.41
C MET A 73 5.58 -12.50 13.89
N LEU A 74 4.99 -11.32 14.14
CA LEU A 74 5.51 -10.03 13.68
C LEU A 74 5.88 -9.17 14.90
N GLU A 75 7.18 -9.08 15.19
CA GLU A 75 7.73 -8.30 16.30
C GLU A 75 8.39 -7.02 15.76
N GLY A 76 7.61 -5.93 15.74
CA GLY A 76 7.99 -4.71 15.02
C GLY A 76 8.00 -4.96 13.52
N GLU A 77 9.15 -4.77 12.87
CA GLU A 77 9.36 -5.18 11.47
C GLU A 77 9.82 -6.64 11.34
N THR A 78 10.19 -7.32 12.43
CA THR A 78 10.73 -8.68 12.39
C THR A 78 9.61 -9.69 12.18
N LEU A 79 9.42 -10.14 10.94
CA LEU A 79 8.55 -11.26 10.62
C LEU A 79 9.32 -12.57 10.77
N SER A 80 8.85 -13.45 11.64
CA SER A 80 9.29 -14.84 11.70
C SER A 80 8.14 -15.82 11.59
N GLY A 81 8.40 -17.01 11.03
CA GLY A 81 7.42 -18.06 10.85
C GLY A 81 7.90 -19.39 11.40
N VAL A 82 7.07 -20.03 12.22
CA VAL A 82 7.31 -21.36 12.81
C VAL A 82 6.30 -22.33 12.21
N GLN A 83 6.75 -23.48 11.70
CA GLN A 83 5.84 -24.50 11.14
C GLN A 83 5.07 -25.18 12.28
N THR A 84 3.74 -25.09 12.25
CA THR A 84 2.84 -25.64 13.28
C THR A 84 2.21 -26.96 12.86
N GLN A 85 2.06 -27.19 11.54
CA GLN A 85 1.63 -28.47 10.98
C GLN A 85 2.47 -28.79 9.74
N SER A 86 3.25 -29.88 9.78
CA SER A 86 4.09 -30.27 8.65
C SER A 86 3.27 -30.69 7.43
N GLY A 87 3.69 -30.26 6.24
CA GLY A 87 3.15 -30.75 4.96
C GLY A 87 3.61 -32.19 4.68
N ALA A 88 2.80 -32.92 3.90
CA ALA A 88 3.00 -34.35 3.62
C ALA A 88 4.35 -34.70 2.94
N VAL A 89 5.02 -33.72 2.33
CA VAL A 89 6.27 -33.90 1.56
C VAL A 89 7.52 -33.52 2.37
N CYS A 90 7.41 -32.60 3.33
CA CYS A 90 8.55 -32.10 4.12
C CYS A 90 8.21 -32.08 5.61
N SER A 91 8.41 -33.24 6.26
CA SER A 91 7.91 -33.52 7.60
C SER A 91 8.78 -32.97 8.75
N GLN A 92 10.08 -32.67 8.53
CA GLN A 92 11.06 -32.43 9.60
C GLN A 92 11.50 -30.97 9.83
N VAL A 93 11.07 -30.04 8.96
CA VAL A 93 11.49 -28.61 8.98
C VAL A 93 11.11 -27.88 10.29
N GLY A 94 10.11 -28.41 11.00
CA GLY A 94 9.39 -27.81 12.13
C GLY A 94 10.06 -27.88 13.51
N LYS A 95 11.39 -27.92 13.61
CA LYS A 95 12.09 -27.58 14.87
C LYS A 95 12.56 -26.12 14.85
N GLY A 96 11.64 -25.23 15.25
CA GLY A 96 11.88 -23.79 15.38
C GLY A 96 11.52 -22.99 14.13
N LYS A 97 12.15 -21.82 13.97
CA LYS A 97 11.87 -20.89 12.87
C LYS A 97 12.24 -21.52 11.52
N VAL A 98 11.36 -21.32 10.54
CA VAL A 98 11.49 -21.77 9.15
C VAL A 98 11.69 -20.58 8.21
N LEU A 99 11.16 -19.41 8.57
CA LEU A 99 11.55 -18.13 7.96
C LEU A 99 11.76 -17.07 9.04
N GLU A 100 12.65 -16.14 8.77
CA GLU A 100 12.83 -14.92 9.57
C GLU A 100 13.41 -13.82 8.68
N GLY A 101 12.94 -12.59 8.86
CA GLY A 101 13.38 -11.42 8.12
C GLY A 101 12.65 -10.16 8.52
N THR A 102 12.91 -9.08 7.79
CA THR A 102 12.28 -7.79 7.99
C THR A 102 11.16 -7.62 6.96
N LEU A 103 9.93 -7.37 7.42
CA LEU A 103 8.78 -6.99 6.60
C LEU A 103 8.59 -5.48 6.67
N GLN A 104 9.01 -4.78 5.62
CA GLN A 104 8.87 -3.33 5.48
C GLN A 104 7.73 -3.03 4.51
N GLY A 105 6.51 -2.94 5.07
CA GLY A 105 5.27 -2.88 4.30
C GLY A 105 5.14 -4.11 3.38
N SER A 106 4.92 -3.87 2.09
CA SER A 106 4.77 -4.93 1.09
C SER A 106 6.09 -5.65 0.70
N VAL A 107 7.22 -5.43 1.37
CA VAL A 107 8.51 -6.06 1.00
C VAL A 107 9.10 -6.83 2.19
N PHE A 108 9.35 -8.13 1.99
CA PHE A 108 10.05 -9.00 2.94
C PHE A 108 11.48 -9.25 2.50
N VAL A 109 12.46 -9.01 3.37
CA VAL A 109 13.86 -9.36 3.17
C VAL A 109 14.32 -10.25 4.31
N GLY A 110 14.69 -11.50 4.03
CA GLY A 110 15.01 -12.46 5.07
C GLY A 110 15.64 -13.74 4.56
N TRP A 111 15.53 -14.79 5.36
CA TRP A 111 15.88 -16.16 4.98
C TRP A 111 14.67 -17.09 5.09
N LEU A 112 14.66 -18.13 4.26
CA LEU A 112 13.70 -19.24 4.26
C LEU A 112 14.49 -20.55 4.29
N LYS A 113 14.14 -21.44 5.21
CA LYS A 113 14.63 -22.81 5.30
C LYS A 113 13.81 -23.69 4.36
N VAL A 114 14.49 -24.31 3.40
CA VAL A 114 13.90 -25.05 2.29
C VAL A 114 14.34 -26.51 2.37
N CYS A 115 13.37 -27.42 2.34
CA CYS A 115 13.63 -28.84 2.11
C CYS A 115 13.93 -29.08 0.62
N GLN A 116 14.96 -29.86 0.30
CA GLN A 116 15.45 -30.05 -1.05
C GLN A 116 16.07 -31.44 -1.28
N THR A 117 16.11 -31.87 -2.53
CA THR A 117 16.75 -33.09 -3.01
C THR A 117 17.77 -32.75 -4.11
N GLY A 118 18.66 -33.69 -4.42
CA GLY A 118 19.72 -33.52 -5.42
C GLY A 118 21.09 -33.99 -4.91
N ASN A 119 22.01 -34.24 -5.83
CA ASN A 119 23.32 -34.79 -5.47
C ASN A 119 24.22 -33.69 -4.87
N GLY A 120 24.77 -33.94 -3.67
CA GLY A 120 25.53 -32.94 -2.90
C GLY A 120 24.69 -31.82 -2.28
N CYS A 121 23.37 -31.95 -2.26
CA CYS A 121 22.45 -31.01 -1.63
C CYS A 121 22.19 -31.42 -0.17
N MET A 122 22.26 -30.46 0.77
CA MET A 122 21.81 -30.71 2.15
C MET A 122 20.28 -30.83 2.18
N PRO A 123 19.67 -31.84 2.85
CA PRO A 123 18.23 -32.07 2.81
C PRO A 123 17.37 -30.87 3.26
N GLU A 124 17.90 -30.05 4.16
CA GLU A 124 17.36 -28.72 4.50
C GLU A 124 18.47 -27.67 4.35
N GLN A 125 18.13 -26.50 3.80
CA GLN A 125 19.07 -25.39 3.60
C GLN A 125 18.35 -24.04 3.77
N ALA A 126 18.97 -23.11 4.48
CA ALA A 126 18.51 -21.71 4.53
C ALA A 126 18.97 -20.95 3.27
N TYR A 127 18.04 -20.28 2.61
CA TYR A 127 18.28 -19.41 1.46
C TYR A 127 17.82 -17.99 1.77
N SER A 128 18.64 -16.99 1.47
CA SER A 128 18.20 -15.58 1.49
C SER A 128 17.14 -15.36 0.41
N ILE A 129 16.03 -14.72 0.78
CA ILE A 129 14.90 -14.44 -0.11
C ILE A 129 14.49 -12.97 -0.06
N LEU A 130 14.09 -12.46 -1.23
CA LEU A 130 13.29 -11.26 -1.38
C LEU A 130 11.85 -11.72 -1.68
N GLY A 131 10.91 -11.25 -0.88
CA GLY A 131 9.48 -11.51 -1.04
C GLY A 131 8.67 -10.23 -1.07
N PHE A 132 7.46 -10.34 -1.58
CA PHE A 132 6.48 -9.26 -1.64
C PHE A 132 5.19 -9.71 -0.97
N TYR A 133 4.73 -8.94 0.03
CA TYR A 133 3.48 -9.17 0.73
C TYR A 133 2.39 -8.27 0.15
N ASN A 134 1.36 -8.87 -0.43
CA ASN A 134 0.16 -8.17 -0.86
C ASN A 134 -0.86 -8.19 0.28
N GLU A 135 -1.16 -7.02 0.84
CA GLU A 135 -1.98 -6.89 2.04
C GLU A 135 -3.47 -7.21 1.79
N ASP A 136 -4.00 -6.88 0.60
CA ASP A 136 -5.41 -7.12 0.23
C ASP A 136 -5.75 -8.62 0.07
N THR A 137 -4.84 -9.40 -0.51
CA THR A 137 -5.00 -10.86 -0.69
C THR A 137 -4.40 -11.68 0.46
N GLN A 138 -3.66 -11.00 1.36
CA GLN A 138 -2.85 -11.58 2.43
C GLN A 138 -1.88 -12.68 1.94
N ILE A 139 -1.22 -12.44 0.79
CA ILE A 139 -0.25 -13.35 0.18
C ILE A 139 1.18 -12.80 0.29
N LEU A 140 2.10 -13.56 0.87
CA LEU A 140 3.55 -13.32 0.77
C LEU A 140 4.14 -14.24 -0.31
N MET A 141 4.63 -13.67 -1.41
CA MET A 141 5.28 -14.41 -2.50
C MET A 141 6.78 -14.07 -2.56
N ALA A 142 7.64 -15.08 -2.59
CA ALA A 142 9.09 -14.91 -2.68
C ALA A 142 9.72 -15.83 -3.74
N HIS A 143 10.81 -15.38 -4.37
CA HIS A 143 11.60 -16.22 -5.29
C HIS A 143 12.82 -16.81 -4.57
N VAL A 144 13.01 -18.13 -4.70
CA VAL A 144 14.11 -18.86 -4.07
C VAL A 144 15.14 -19.24 -5.13
N ARG A 145 16.42 -18.91 -4.91
CA ARG A 145 17.52 -19.31 -5.79
C ARG A 145 18.23 -20.53 -5.23
N LEU A 146 17.68 -21.71 -5.51
CA LEU A 146 18.31 -23.00 -5.20
C LEU A 146 19.69 -23.13 -5.86
N ARG A 147 20.60 -23.87 -5.22
CA ARG A 147 21.90 -24.22 -5.80
C ARG A 147 21.71 -25.09 -7.05
N SER A 148 22.61 -24.96 -8.03
CA SER A 148 22.60 -25.84 -9.21
C SER A 148 22.69 -27.31 -8.80
N GLY A 149 21.85 -28.16 -9.41
CA GLY A 149 21.71 -29.57 -9.05
C GLY A 149 20.78 -29.86 -7.85
N CYS A 150 20.23 -28.83 -7.19
CA CYS A 150 19.25 -28.98 -6.11
C CYS A 150 17.84 -28.57 -6.56
N GLU A 151 16.87 -29.41 -6.24
CA GLU A 151 15.45 -29.19 -6.51
C GLU A 151 14.64 -29.26 -5.20
N SER A 152 13.46 -28.66 -5.18
CA SER A 152 12.58 -28.68 -4.00
C SER A 152 11.16 -29.04 -4.44
N PRO A 153 10.59 -30.16 -3.95
CA PRO A 153 9.26 -30.64 -4.37
C PRO A 153 8.11 -29.76 -3.83
N VAL A 154 8.43 -28.64 -3.18
CA VAL A 154 7.49 -27.71 -2.54
C VAL A 154 7.65 -26.26 -3.04
N LEU A 155 8.41 -26.03 -4.12
CA LEU A 155 8.66 -24.71 -4.72
C LEU A 155 8.32 -24.66 -6.22
N SER A 156 7.02 -24.54 -6.54
CA SER A 156 6.52 -24.37 -7.92
C SER A 156 7.18 -23.19 -8.62
N ASP A 157 7.82 -23.41 -9.78
CA ASP A 157 8.65 -22.43 -10.51
C ASP A 157 9.72 -21.72 -9.67
N LYS A 158 10.23 -22.39 -8.62
CA LYS A 158 11.17 -21.80 -7.63
C LYS A 158 10.57 -20.61 -6.86
N ARG A 159 9.24 -20.54 -6.79
CA ARG A 159 8.48 -19.59 -5.96
C ARG A 159 8.05 -20.25 -4.64
N PHE A 160 8.04 -19.44 -3.60
CA PHE A 160 7.43 -19.73 -2.31
C PHE A 160 6.24 -18.80 -2.12
N VAL A 161 5.13 -19.34 -1.59
CA VAL A 161 3.88 -18.60 -1.38
C VAL A 161 3.31 -18.96 -0.02
N LEU A 162 3.15 -17.96 0.85
CA LEU A 162 2.29 -18.05 2.03
C LEU A 162 0.97 -17.32 1.75
N GLN A 163 -0.15 -17.85 2.23
CA GLN A 163 -1.45 -17.18 2.26
C GLN A 163 -2.05 -17.27 3.66
N ALA A 164 -2.60 -16.16 4.18
CA ALA A 164 -3.27 -16.16 5.48
C ALA A 164 -4.49 -17.09 5.48
N ILE A 165 -4.73 -17.76 6.61
CA ILE A 165 -5.96 -18.53 6.85
C ILE A 165 -7.01 -17.58 7.46
N PRO A 166 -8.19 -17.36 6.83
CA PRO A 166 -9.18 -16.41 7.32
C PRO A 166 -9.67 -16.70 8.75
N PRO A 167 -10.00 -15.67 9.56
CA PRO A 167 -10.33 -15.84 10.98
C PRO A 167 -11.57 -16.70 11.24
N GLU A 168 -12.51 -16.79 10.29
CA GLU A 168 -13.65 -17.72 10.35
C GLU A 168 -13.25 -19.21 10.24
N LYS A 169 -12.00 -19.49 9.87
CA LYS A 169 -11.35 -20.82 9.92
C LYS A 169 -10.26 -20.91 10.99
N ALA A 170 -9.95 -19.80 11.68
CA ALA A 170 -8.91 -19.67 12.68
C ALA A 170 -9.45 -19.12 14.02
N ALA A 171 -10.70 -19.43 14.36
CA ALA A 171 -11.41 -18.96 15.56
C ALA A 171 -10.94 -19.66 16.86
N VAL A 172 -9.62 -19.81 17.04
CA VAL A 172 -8.96 -20.47 18.17
C VAL A 172 -7.84 -19.54 18.67
N SER A 173 -8.18 -18.60 19.57
CA SER A 173 -7.33 -17.50 20.10
C SER A 173 -6.97 -16.40 19.08
N ALA A 174 -6.65 -15.14 19.43
CA ALA A 174 -6.66 -14.36 20.69
C ALA A 174 -7.14 -12.89 20.39
N GLY A 175 -6.88 -11.86 21.22
CA GLY A 175 -7.35 -10.50 20.88
C GLY A 175 -6.86 -9.28 21.71
N ALA A 176 -7.47 -8.12 21.39
CA ALA A 176 -7.32 -6.75 21.93
C ALA A 176 -6.01 -5.98 21.58
N GLY A 177 -6.11 -4.67 21.25
CA GLY A 177 -4.98 -3.90 20.68
C GLY A 177 -5.14 -2.36 20.65
N ALA A 178 -5.37 -1.76 19.47
CA ALA A 178 -5.36 -0.29 19.24
C ALA A 178 -6.19 0.12 18.01
N PRO A 179 -6.56 1.40 17.80
CA PRO A 179 -7.30 1.88 16.62
C PRO A 179 -6.38 2.31 15.44
N THR A 180 -6.01 1.36 14.57
CA THR A 180 -5.13 1.50 13.37
C THR A 180 -5.93 1.32 12.02
N LEU A 181 -5.65 0.38 11.06
CA LEU A 181 -6.41 0.15 9.76
C LEU A 181 -7.27 -1.16 9.35
N ALA A 182 -7.51 -2.22 10.17
CA ALA A 182 -8.80 -3.00 10.38
C ALA A 182 -9.52 -3.40 11.84
N ALA A 183 -9.77 -2.72 13.07
CA ALA A 183 -10.55 -1.55 13.82
C ALA A 183 -10.46 0.16 13.95
N GLU A 184 -10.24 1.19 13.00
CA GLU A 184 -10.87 2.42 12.30
C GLU A 184 -11.74 2.33 10.94
N LEU A 185 -11.20 2.16 9.70
CA LEU A 185 -11.74 2.18 8.29
C LEU A 185 -13.14 1.56 7.96
N ALA A 186 -13.75 0.75 8.83
CA ALA A 186 -15.02 0.04 8.52
C ALA A 186 -16.17 1.02 8.33
N GLY A 187 -16.14 2.15 9.04
CA GLY A 187 -17.11 3.23 8.90
C GLY A 187 -17.18 3.85 7.50
N LYS A 188 -16.23 3.53 6.60
CA LYS A 188 -16.25 3.97 5.20
C LYS A 188 -16.58 2.88 4.17
N ARG A 189 -16.61 1.59 4.55
CA ARG A 189 -16.87 0.50 3.59
C ARG A 189 -18.26 0.63 2.95
N GLY A 190 -18.31 0.58 1.62
CA GLY A 190 -19.56 0.79 0.87
C GLY A 190 -19.97 2.25 0.67
N ASN A 191 -19.21 3.23 1.18
CA ASN A 191 -19.35 4.63 0.77
C ASN A 191 -18.77 4.79 -0.66
N PRO A 192 -19.57 5.19 -1.67
CA PRO A 192 -19.08 5.27 -3.04
C PRO A 192 -17.86 6.17 -3.24
N LYS A 193 -17.72 7.26 -2.47
CA LYS A 193 -16.53 8.12 -2.52
C LYS A 193 -15.29 7.41 -2.01
N PHE A 194 -15.40 6.66 -0.92
CA PHE A 194 -14.26 5.92 -0.37
C PHE A 194 -13.77 4.83 -1.34
N GLU A 195 -14.67 4.05 -1.94
CA GLU A 195 -14.28 3.02 -2.90
C GLU A 195 -13.69 3.64 -4.19
N LEU A 196 -14.21 4.78 -4.66
CA LEU A 196 -13.61 5.55 -5.76
C LEU A 196 -12.22 6.09 -5.40
N ALA A 197 -12.05 6.61 -4.18
CA ALA A 197 -10.76 7.12 -3.71
C ALA A 197 -9.70 6.01 -3.64
N ARG A 198 -10.08 4.81 -3.19
CA ARG A 198 -9.23 3.62 -3.16
C ARG A 198 -8.85 3.15 -4.57
N ALA A 199 -9.81 3.00 -5.47
CA ALA A 199 -9.55 2.58 -6.83
C ALA A 199 -8.63 3.55 -7.62
N GLU A 200 -8.75 4.85 -7.38
CA GLU A 200 -7.86 5.87 -7.98
C GLU A 200 -6.50 5.98 -7.26
N LEU A 201 -6.39 5.63 -5.97
CA LEU A 201 -5.11 5.51 -5.26
C LEU A 201 -4.24 4.42 -5.89
N GLU A 202 -4.77 3.18 -5.97
CA GLU A 202 -4.06 2.05 -6.59
C GLU A 202 -3.66 2.32 -8.05
N LYS A 203 -4.51 3.06 -8.77
CA LYS A 203 -4.27 3.46 -10.17
C LYS A 203 -3.10 4.45 -10.25
N GLY A 204 -3.04 5.41 -9.32
CA GLY A 204 -1.91 6.32 -9.16
C GLY A 204 -0.61 5.60 -8.86
N GLU A 205 -0.64 4.60 -7.97
CA GLU A 205 0.52 3.77 -7.62
C GLU A 205 1.03 2.97 -8.83
N ARG A 206 0.13 2.31 -9.57
CA ARG A 206 0.48 1.60 -10.82
C ARG A 206 1.13 2.53 -11.86
N TYR A 207 0.58 3.72 -12.07
CA TYR A 207 1.20 4.72 -12.96
C TYR A 207 2.55 5.21 -12.43
N TYR A 208 2.69 5.45 -11.13
CA TYR A 208 3.94 5.94 -10.53
C TYR A 208 5.08 4.92 -10.65
N LEU A 209 4.79 3.63 -10.40
CA LEU A 209 5.74 2.54 -10.61
C LEU A 209 6.17 2.42 -12.08
N ASN A 210 5.24 2.62 -13.02
CA ASN A 210 5.52 2.70 -14.45
C ASN A 210 6.18 4.02 -14.89
N LYS A 211 6.49 4.94 -13.96
CA LYS A 211 7.07 6.28 -14.20
C LYS A 211 6.17 7.22 -15.03
N GLN A 212 4.88 6.91 -15.13
CA GLN A 212 3.84 7.70 -15.78
C GLN A 212 3.35 8.81 -14.84
N TYR A 213 4.25 9.73 -14.49
CA TYR A 213 4.03 10.66 -13.37
C TYR A 213 2.86 11.64 -13.57
N LYS A 214 2.47 11.94 -14.81
CA LYS A 214 1.32 12.80 -15.11
C LYS A 214 0.01 12.07 -14.81
N GLU A 215 -0.14 10.85 -15.34
CA GLU A 215 -1.29 9.99 -15.11
C GLU A 215 -1.38 9.56 -13.63
N ALA A 216 -0.24 9.37 -12.96
CA ALA A 216 -0.16 9.16 -11.52
C ALA A 216 -0.68 10.37 -10.74
N ALA A 217 -0.20 11.59 -11.02
CA ALA A 217 -0.67 12.81 -10.36
C ALA A 217 -2.18 13.03 -10.57
N GLU A 218 -2.70 12.78 -11.77
CA GLU A 218 -4.13 12.87 -12.07
C GLU A 218 -4.97 11.85 -11.30
N ALA A 219 -4.47 10.62 -11.12
CA ALA A 219 -5.15 9.59 -10.33
C ALA A 219 -5.10 9.87 -8.82
N PHE A 220 -3.93 10.23 -8.29
CA PHE A 220 -3.81 10.65 -6.89
C PHE A 220 -4.65 11.89 -6.58
N GLN A 221 -4.77 12.85 -7.50
CA GLN A 221 -5.68 13.99 -7.33
C GLN A 221 -7.14 13.53 -7.24
N ARG A 222 -7.61 12.67 -8.16
CA ARG A 222 -8.98 12.09 -8.08
C ARG A 222 -9.22 11.29 -6.80
N SER A 223 -8.18 10.65 -6.25
CA SER A 223 -8.23 10.00 -4.94
C SER A 223 -8.44 11.02 -3.81
N VAL A 224 -7.59 12.06 -3.75
CA VAL A 224 -7.68 13.17 -2.77
C VAL A 224 -9.01 13.93 -2.86
N ASP A 225 -9.59 14.10 -4.05
CA ASP A 225 -10.88 14.79 -4.25
C ASP A 225 -12.08 14.00 -3.70
N ASN A 226 -11.91 12.70 -3.45
CA ASN A 226 -12.97 11.81 -2.95
C ASN A 226 -12.79 11.45 -1.47
N ASP A 227 -11.58 11.10 -1.03
CA ASP A 227 -11.23 10.88 0.40
C ASP A 227 -9.76 11.31 0.64
N PRO A 228 -9.50 12.49 1.27
CA PRO A 228 -8.14 12.99 1.46
C PRO A 228 -7.30 12.17 2.46
N THR A 229 -6.61 11.13 1.99
CA THR A 229 -5.68 10.33 2.81
C THR A 229 -4.25 10.88 2.77
N TRP A 230 -3.42 10.51 3.76
CA TRP A 230 -1.99 10.86 3.77
C TRP A 230 -1.25 10.23 2.60
N SER A 231 -1.60 8.99 2.22
CA SER A 231 -0.98 8.24 1.12
C SER A 231 -1.31 8.84 -0.24
N ALA A 232 -2.57 9.22 -0.49
CA ALA A 232 -2.96 9.90 -1.72
C ALA A 232 -2.28 11.27 -1.88
N ASN A 233 -2.18 12.05 -0.80
CA ASN A 233 -1.45 13.33 -0.80
C ASN A 233 0.08 13.14 -0.96
N LEU A 234 0.65 12.07 -0.41
CA LEU A 234 2.06 11.71 -0.58
C LEU A 234 2.36 11.29 -2.03
N GLY A 235 1.53 10.42 -2.62
CA GLY A 235 1.64 10.00 -4.01
C GLY A 235 1.49 11.16 -5.00
N LEU A 236 0.51 12.03 -4.76
CA LEU A 236 0.32 13.28 -5.50
C LEU A 236 1.57 14.18 -5.41
N GLY A 237 2.06 14.44 -4.21
CA GLY A 237 3.26 15.27 -3.99
C GLY A 237 4.52 14.69 -4.65
N SER A 238 4.72 13.37 -4.52
CA SER A 238 5.85 12.66 -5.14
C SER A 238 5.80 12.73 -6.66
N SER A 239 4.61 12.54 -7.25
CA SER A 239 4.38 12.69 -8.69
C SER A 239 4.62 14.13 -9.16
N GLN A 240 4.16 15.12 -8.38
CA GLN A 240 4.38 16.55 -8.65
C GLN A 240 5.88 16.92 -8.63
N LEU A 241 6.69 16.36 -7.73
CA LEU A 241 8.16 16.54 -7.76
C LEU A 241 8.80 15.96 -9.04
N LYS A 242 8.40 14.75 -9.46
CA LYS A 242 8.91 14.15 -10.70
C LYS A 242 8.45 14.87 -11.97
N LEU A 243 7.43 15.72 -11.87
CA LEU A 243 6.98 16.66 -12.91
C LEU A 243 7.57 18.07 -12.77
N GLY A 244 8.44 18.33 -11.79
CA GLY A 244 9.01 19.66 -11.50
C GLY A 244 8.01 20.68 -10.93
N GLN A 245 6.83 20.25 -10.49
CA GLN A 245 5.75 21.09 -9.96
C GLN A 245 5.95 21.39 -8.46
N VAL A 246 7.14 21.88 -8.11
CA VAL A 246 7.65 21.91 -6.72
C VAL A 246 6.70 22.61 -5.73
N THR A 247 6.11 23.75 -6.10
CA THR A 247 5.17 24.48 -5.24
C THR A 247 3.89 23.68 -4.94
N ALA A 248 3.37 22.97 -5.93
CA ALA A 248 2.20 22.10 -5.76
C ALA A 248 2.56 20.87 -4.91
N ALA A 249 3.74 20.29 -5.14
CA ALA A 249 4.25 19.18 -4.35
C ALA A 249 4.36 19.52 -2.87
N ILE A 250 4.92 20.68 -2.50
CA ILE A 250 4.99 21.15 -1.11
C ILE A 250 3.57 21.24 -0.51
N ALA A 251 2.61 21.83 -1.22
CA ALA A 251 1.23 21.95 -0.73
C ALA A 251 0.50 20.58 -0.58
N SER A 252 0.85 19.57 -1.37
CA SER A 252 0.36 18.19 -1.19
C SER A 252 1.05 17.48 -0.04
N LEU A 253 2.36 17.63 0.11
CA LEU A 253 3.14 17.02 1.18
C LEU A 253 2.87 17.65 2.55
N ASP A 254 2.57 18.95 2.62
CA ASP A 254 2.09 19.63 3.83
C ASP A 254 0.71 19.09 4.27
N ARG A 255 -0.16 18.72 3.32
CA ARG A 255 -1.44 18.04 3.62
C ARG A 255 -1.20 16.63 4.14
N ALA A 256 -0.29 15.87 3.51
CA ALA A 256 0.10 14.54 3.98
C ALA A 256 0.70 14.59 5.39
N SER A 257 1.58 15.56 5.67
CA SER A 257 2.22 15.76 6.97
C SER A 257 1.23 16.15 8.07
N LYS A 258 0.22 16.98 7.77
CA LYS A 258 -0.88 17.27 8.72
C LYS A 258 -1.70 16.02 9.08
N LEU A 259 -1.75 15.02 8.22
CA LEU A 259 -2.46 13.76 8.45
C LEU A 259 -1.56 12.69 9.14
N GLN A 260 -0.24 12.72 8.92
CA GLN A 260 0.74 11.92 9.67
C GLN A 260 2.04 12.71 9.94
N PRO A 261 2.11 13.48 11.05
CA PRO A 261 3.24 14.40 11.31
C PRO A 261 4.61 13.72 11.45
N ASN A 262 4.63 12.46 11.90
CA ASN A 262 5.85 11.70 12.21
C ASN A 262 6.14 10.60 11.17
N ASN A 263 5.55 10.63 9.97
CA ASN A 263 5.87 9.63 8.93
C ASN A 263 7.20 10.00 8.22
N PRO A 264 8.26 9.17 8.35
CA PRO A 264 9.58 9.49 7.81
C PRO A 264 9.60 9.65 6.27
N ASN A 265 8.71 8.99 5.54
CA ASN A 265 8.63 9.10 4.08
C ASN A 265 8.07 10.46 3.64
N ILE A 266 7.08 10.99 4.37
CA ILE A 266 6.51 12.31 4.11
C ILE A 266 7.55 13.39 4.43
N LEU A 267 8.27 13.24 5.54
CA LEU A 267 9.36 14.15 5.94
C LEU A 267 10.53 14.09 4.95
N TYR A 268 10.89 12.91 4.45
CA TYR A 268 11.88 12.76 3.38
C TYR A 268 11.45 13.50 2.11
N MET A 269 10.21 13.31 1.65
CA MET A 269 9.67 14.02 0.48
C MET A 269 9.57 15.54 0.67
N LEU A 270 9.24 16.04 1.87
CA LEU A 270 9.32 17.47 2.19
C LEU A 270 10.77 17.98 2.15
N GLY A 271 11.73 17.14 2.55
CA GLY A 271 13.16 17.35 2.36
C GLY A 271 13.53 17.56 0.89
N CYS A 272 13.18 16.61 0.02
CA CYS A 272 13.41 16.69 -1.42
C CYS A 272 12.70 17.88 -2.08
N ALA A 273 11.44 18.14 -1.71
CA ALA A 273 10.66 19.26 -2.21
C ALA A 273 11.30 20.61 -1.87
N HIS A 274 11.74 20.80 -0.62
CA HIS A 274 12.46 22.02 -0.24
C HIS A 274 13.89 22.09 -0.81
N ALA A 275 14.53 20.98 -1.12
CA ALA A 275 15.82 20.97 -1.84
C ALA A 275 15.64 21.46 -3.28
N GLN A 276 14.66 20.92 -4.01
CA GLN A 276 14.30 21.40 -5.35
C GLN A 276 13.83 22.87 -5.35
N ALA A 277 13.18 23.34 -4.28
CA ALA A 277 12.79 24.74 -4.09
C ALA A 277 13.93 25.67 -3.64
N GLY A 278 15.19 25.23 -3.65
CA GLY A 278 16.35 26.00 -3.15
C GLY A 278 16.32 26.33 -1.65
N SER A 279 15.30 25.85 -0.93
CA SER A 279 15.00 26.15 0.47
C SER A 279 15.84 25.29 1.43
N LYS A 280 17.16 25.26 1.20
CA LYS A 280 18.15 24.39 1.85
C LYS A 280 17.97 24.23 3.37
N LYS A 281 17.71 25.32 4.11
CA LYS A 281 17.49 25.29 5.56
C LYS A 281 16.27 24.45 5.97
N ARG A 282 15.18 24.49 5.19
CA ARG A 282 13.99 23.64 5.42
C ARG A 282 14.26 22.20 5.02
N ALA A 283 14.93 21.99 3.87
CA ALA A 283 15.29 20.67 3.37
C ALA A 283 16.11 19.89 4.42
N LEU A 284 17.20 20.48 4.91
CA LEU A 284 18.04 19.89 5.97
C LEU A 284 17.26 19.65 7.27
N GLY A 285 16.35 20.54 7.65
CA GLY A 285 15.48 20.36 8.82
C GLY A 285 14.60 19.11 8.75
N PHE A 286 13.92 18.90 7.63
CA PHE A 286 13.09 17.70 7.41
C PHE A 286 13.93 16.42 7.23
N LEU A 287 15.08 16.51 6.55
CA LEU A 287 16.02 15.39 6.40
C LEU A 287 16.66 14.99 7.75
N ARG A 288 16.83 15.94 8.67
CA ARG A 288 17.25 15.65 10.05
C ARG A 288 16.17 14.88 10.79
N GLN A 289 14.92 15.36 10.76
CA GLN A 289 13.78 14.71 11.42
C GLN A 289 13.54 13.27 10.93
N THR A 290 13.64 13.00 9.62
CA THR A 290 13.47 11.62 9.11
C THR A 290 14.60 10.69 9.59
N VAL A 291 15.86 11.15 9.63
CA VAL A 291 16.99 10.38 10.19
C VAL A 291 16.89 10.24 11.72
N ASP A 292 16.30 11.21 12.42
CA ASP A 292 15.98 11.09 13.86
C ASP A 292 14.96 9.98 14.11
N LEU A 293 13.91 9.90 13.29
CA LEU A 293 12.89 8.83 13.27
C LEU A 293 13.38 7.48 12.71
N GLY A 294 14.68 7.35 12.42
CA GLY A 294 15.31 6.08 12.05
C GLY A 294 15.40 5.80 10.55
N TYR A 295 14.94 6.72 9.69
CA TYR A 295 14.94 6.51 8.25
C TYR A 295 16.34 6.26 7.68
N GLU A 296 16.43 5.26 6.79
CA GLU A 296 17.65 4.89 6.11
C GLU A 296 17.95 5.81 4.91
N LEU A 297 18.05 7.12 5.17
CA LEU A 297 18.44 8.12 4.16
C LEU A 297 19.64 7.68 3.30
N HIS A 298 20.61 6.99 3.90
CA HIS A 298 21.80 6.50 3.22
C HIS A 298 21.57 5.38 2.18
N THR A 299 20.42 4.71 2.16
CA THR A 299 20.09 3.69 1.14
C THR A 299 19.25 4.25 -0.01
N VAL A 300 18.55 5.38 0.19
CA VAL A 300 17.65 5.98 -0.83
C VAL A 300 18.30 7.09 -1.66
N ILE A 301 19.34 7.76 -1.16
CA ILE A 301 20.00 8.88 -1.87
C ILE A 301 20.58 8.51 -3.25
N GLU A 302 20.99 7.25 -3.46
CA GLU A 302 21.48 6.78 -4.76
C GLU A 302 20.36 6.77 -5.84
N GLY A 303 19.10 6.66 -5.41
CA GLY A 303 17.91 6.79 -6.26
C GLY A 303 17.38 8.22 -6.42
N ASP A 304 17.98 9.21 -5.75
CA ASP A 304 17.55 10.62 -5.76
C ASP A 304 18.67 11.57 -6.23
N PRO A 305 19.00 11.55 -7.54
CA PRO A 305 20.02 12.42 -8.10
C PRO A 305 19.67 13.91 -8.02
N ASP A 306 18.40 14.28 -7.80
CA ASP A 306 18.00 15.67 -7.57
C ASP A 306 18.40 16.13 -6.17
N LEU A 307 18.12 15.32 -5.15
CA LEU A 307 18.55 15.59 -3.78
C LEU A 307 20.09 15.68 -3.69
N VAL A 308 20.81 14.74 -4.33
CA VAL A 308 22.27 14.75 -4.40
C VAL A 308 22.81 15.96 -5.19
N ARG A 309 22.15 16.35 -6.29
CA ARG A 309 22.52 17.55 -7.07
C ARG A 309 22.34 18.86 -6.28
N GLN A 310 21.33 18.94 -5.42
CA GLN A 310 21.06 20.15 -4.62
C GLN A 310 21.88 20.21 -3.31
N LEU A 311 22.09 19.06 -2.63
CA LEU A 311 22.65 19.01 -1.27
C LEU A 311 23.92 18.15 -1.13
N GLY A 312 24.35 17.40 -2.15
CA GLY A 312 25.45 16.42 -2.03
C GLY A 312 26.79 17.00 -1.57
N ASN A 313 27.06 18.28 -1.88
CA ASN A 313 28.25 19.01 -1.44
C ASN A 313 28.08 19.72 -0.08
N ASP A 314 26.94 19.58 0.58
CA ASP A 314 26.70 20.20 1.88
C ASP A 314 27.18 19.33 3.06
N ARG A 315 27.87 19.97 4.01
CA ARG A 315 28.43 19.29 5.18
C ARG A 315 27.37 18.75 6.15
N GLU A 316 26.23 19.42 6.30
CA GLU A 316 25.15 18.91 7.15
C GLU A 316 24.48 17.71 6.48
N PHE A 317 24.16 17.80 5.19
CA PHE A 317 23.62 16.67 4.41
C PHE A 317 24.53 15.44 4.48
N GLN A 318 25.83 15.60 4.24
CA GLN A 318 26.81 14.52 4.36
C GLN A 318 26.86 13.92 5.79
N ALA A 319 26.74 14.74 6.83
CA ALA A 319 26.68 14.28 8.21
C ALA A 319 25.38 13.50 8.52
N LEU A 320 24.23 13.92 7.98
CA LEU A 320 22.95 13.21 8.11
C LEU A 320 22.98 11.84 7.43
N VAL A 321 23.53 11.76 6.21
CA VAL A 321 23.75 10.50 5.48
C VAL A 321 24.65 9.56 6.27
N LYS A 322 25.81 10.06 6.76
CA LYS A 322 26.72 9.29 7.61
C LYS A 322 26.02 8.75 8.87
N ARG A 323 25.30 9.62 9.59
CA ARG A 323 24.57 9.27 10.82
C ARG A 323 23.48 8.22 10.59
N SER A 324 22.79 8.27 9.46
CA SER A 324 21.81 7.24 9.05
C SER A 324 22.48 5.87 8.88
N LYS A 325 23.64 5.82 8.21
CA LYS A 325 24.44 4.59 8.04
C LYS A 325 24.98 4.05 9.36
N GLU A 326 25.42 4.93 10.26
CA GLU A 326 25.91 4.57 11.59
C GLU A 326 24.80 4.03 12.51
N LYS A 327 23.58 4.59 12.45
CA LYS A 327 22.39 4.03 13.14
C LYS A 327 22.12 2.59 12.72
N LYS A 328 22.02 2.31 11.40
CA LYS A 328 21.83 0.95 10.86
C LYS A 328 22.95 0.01 11.36
N ALA A 329 24.20 0.45 11.26
CA ALA A 329 25.34 -0.35 11.70
C ALA A 329 25.39 -0.59 13.22
N ALA A 330 24.80 0.26 14.06
CA ALA A 330 24.66 0.00 15.50
C ALA A 330 23.55 -1.04 15.78
N PHE A 331 22.38 -0.87 15.16
CA PHE A 331 21.25 -1.79 15.24
C PHE A 331 21.62 -3.21 14.80
N SER A 332 22.26 -3.37 13.64
CA SER A 332 22.72 -4.67 13.12
C SER A 332 23.85 -5.33 13.94
N ARG A 333 24.41 -4.66 14.95
CA ARG A 333 25.38 -5.22 15.90
C ARG A 333 24.78 -5.49 17.29
N GLY A 334 23.47 -5.31 17.48
CA GLY A 334 22.82 -5.40 18.79
C GLY A 334 23.24 -4.31 19.77
N ILE A 335 23.88 -3.23 19.30
CA ILE A 335 24.36 -2.13 20.14
C ILE A 335 23.20 -1.15 20.35
N SER A 336 22.35 -1.45 21.32
CA SER A 336 21.43 -0.48 21.92
C SER A 336 22.25 0.62 22.61
N GLY A 337 22.39 1.77 21.96
CA GLY A 337 23.08 2.92 22.53
C GLY A 337 22.38 3.41 23.80
N PRO A 338 23.12 3.81 24.85
CA PRO A 338 22.51 4.23 26.10
C PRO A 338 21.78 5.58 25.95
N GLY A 339 20.49 5.59 26.30
CA GLY A 339 19.75 6.80 26.64
C GLY A 339 18.95 7.46 25.51
N THR A 340 17.68 7.07 25.40
CA THR A 340 16.58 8.04 25.33
C THR A 340 15.80 7.94 26.64
N PRO A 341 15.56 9.04 27.38
CA PRO A 341 14.65 9.00 28.53
C PRO A 341 13.24 8.63 28.06
N ASN A 342 12.56 7.74 28.78
CA ASN A 342 11.13 7.58 28.64
C ASN A 342 10.41 8.82 29.22
N PRO A 343 9.26 9.23 28.64
CA PRO A 343 8.29 10.06 29.34
C PRO A 343 7.59 9.28 30.47
#